data_AF-A0A7S3N1D1-F1
#
_entry.id   AF-A0A7S3N1D1-F1
#
_cell.length_a   1.000
_cell.length_b   1.000
_cell.length_c   1.000
_cell.angle_alpha   90.00
_cell.angle_beta   90.00
_cell.angle_gamma   90.00
#
_symmetry.space_group_name_H-M   'P 1'
#
loop_
_entity.id
_entity.type
_entity.pdbx_description
1 polymer ?
#
loop_
_entity_poly.entity_id
_entity_poly.type
_entity_poly.pdbx_seq_one_letter_code
_entity_poly.pdbx_strand_id
1 'polypeptide(L)'
;TTAISFRNFVLPDKNTAPTQLLNLPARPVDDVNNEPVADLYRKVDGLEHFSPMVTQCFDTLINSRESVFIGAPNGGDERRILAELAIFSEFNQDNFGKIVYVSAEPDLCRCRLKNWTQ
;
A
#
# COMPACT_ATOMS: atom_id res chain seq x y z
N THR A 1 26.30 8.58 41.58
CA THR A 1 25.13 8.13 40.78
C THR A 1 23.99 9.09 41.03
N THR A 2 23.60 9.85 40.02
CA THR A 2 22.52 10.85 40.14
C THR A 2 21.17 10.19 39.88
N ALA A 3 20.19 10.38 40.77
CA ALA A 3 18.86 9.81 40.61
C ALA A 3 18.03 10.57 39.56
N ILE A 4 17.36 9.85 38.67
CA ILE A 4 16.42 10.41 37.69
C ILE A 4 15.00 10.29 38.26
N SER A 5 14.31 11.42 38.39
CA SER A 5 12.96 11.49 38.97
C SER A 5 11.89 11.45 37.87
N PHE A 6 10.93 10.55 38.00
CA PHE A 6 9.77 10.41 37.09
C PHE A 6 8.50 11.10 37.61
N ARG A 7 8.59 11.92 38.67
CA ARG A 7 7.41 12.53 39.33
C ARG A 7 6.49 13.32 38.40
N ASN A 8 7.05 13.94 37.34
CA ASN A 8 6.31 14.69 36.34
C ASN A 8 6.33 14.02 34.95
N PHE A 9 6.71 12.73 34.89
CA PHE A 9 6.76 12.00 33.62
C PHE A 9 5.34 11.50 33.28
N VAL A 10 4.76 12.08 32.23
CA VAL A 10 3.50 11.61 31.67
C VAL A 10 3.82 10.48 30.71
N LEU A 11 3.30 9.29 31.00
CA LEU A 11 3.40 8.16 30.08
C LEU A 11 2.52 8.45 28.85
N PRO A 12 3.01 8.23 27.62
CA PRO A 12 2.15 8.23 26.46
C PRO A 12 1.08 7.14 26.59
N ASP A 13 -0.06 7.38 25.98
CA ASP A 13 -1.12 6.38 25.90
C ASP A 13 -0.62 5.10 25.24
N LYS A 14 -1.19 3.97 25.67
CA LYS A 14 -0.88 2.67 25.07
C LYS A 14 -1.31 2.70 23.61
N ASN A 15 -0.40 2.32 22.71
CA ASN A 15 -0.72 2.23 21.30
C ASN A 15 -1.84 1.21 21.08
N THR A 16 -2.77 1.52 20.19
CA THR A 16 -3.83 0.59 19.78
C THR A 16 -3.21 -0.64 19.13
N ALA A 17 -3.81 -1.81 19.36
CA ALA A 17 -3.35 -3.04 18.73
C ALA A 17 -3.40 -2.92 17.19
N PRO A 18 -2.41 -3.47 16.45
CA PRO A 18 -2.43 -3.44 15.00
C PRO A 18 -3.61 -4.26 14.46
N THR A 19 -4.10 -3.87 13.28
CA THR A 19 -5.15 -4.62 12.58
C THR A 19 -4.68 -6.04 12.29
N GLN A 20 -5.48 -7.02 12.69
CA GLN A 20 -5.18 -8.42 12.44
C GLN A 20 -5.31 -8.73 10.95
N LEU A 21 -4.33 -9.49 10.45
CA LEU A 21 -4.37 -10.02 9.09
C LEU A 21 -5.41 -11.14 9.05
N LEU A 22 -6.42 -10.98 8.20
CA LEU A 22 -7.48 -11.96 8.02
C LEU A 22 -6.98 -13.09 7.11
N ASN A 23 -7.34 -14.33 7.44
CA ASN A 23 -7.09 -15.49 6.57
C ASN A 23 -8.12 -15.51 5.43
N LEU A 24 -7.95 -14.60 4.47
CA LEU A 24 -8.71 -14.54 3.24
C LEU A 24 -8.09 -15.46 2.18
N PRO A 25 -8.89 -16.05 1.26
CA PRO A 25 -8.34 -16.75 0.11
C PRO A 25 -7.52 -15.77 -0.73
N ALA A 26 -6.39 -16.23 -1.25
CA ALA A 26 -5.54 -15.40 -2.11
C ALA A 26 -6.32 -14.95 -3.34
N ARG A 27 -6.35 -13.63 -3.58
CA ARG A 27 -7.09 -13.05 -4.71
C ARG A 27 -6.25 -13.13 -5.99
N PRO A 28 -6.80 -13.62 -7.11
CA PRO A 28 -6.08 -13.60 -8.38
C PRO A 28 -5.89 -12.18 -8.88
N VAL A 29 -4.83 -11.96 -9.66
CA VAL A 29 -4.53 -10.66 -10.28
C VAL A 29 -5.62 -10.21 -11.27
N ASP A 30 -6.40 -11.15 -11.80
CA ASP A 30 -7.46 -10.91 -12.77
C ASP A 30 -8.64 -10.11 -12.21
N ASP A 31 -8.79 -10.08 -10.88
CA ASP A 31 -9.87 -9.36 -10.19
C ASP A 31 -9.75 -7.83 -10.28
N VAL A 32 -8.64 -7.30 -10.84
CA VAL A 32 -8.44 -5.86 -11.05
C VAL A 32 -9.40 -5.29 -12.11
N ASN A 33 -10.14 -6.14 -12.85
CA ASN A 33 -11.11 -5.73 -13.90
C ASN A 33 -10.52 -4.78 -14.95
N ASN A 34 -9.20 -4.84 -15.16
CA ASN A 34 -8.48 -4.04 -16.12
C ASN A 34 -7.37 -4.91 -16.72
N GLU A 35 -7.62 -5.45 -17.93
CA GLU A 35 -6.71 -6.39 -18.59
C GLU A 35 -5.26 -5.91 -18.69
N PRO A 36 -4.95 -4.68 -19.14
CA PRO A 36 -3.57 -4.23 -19.23
C PRO A 36 -2.87 -4.13 -17.87
N VAL A 37 -3.61 -3.84 -16.79
CA VAL A 37 -3.05 -3.84 -15.43
C VAL A 37 -2.79 -5.26 -14.93
N ALA A 38 -3.72 -6.19 -15.18
CA ALA A 38 -3.53 -7.59 -14.83
C ALA A 38 -2.34 -8.20 -15.59
N ASP A 39 -2.20 -7.87 -16.87
CA ASP A 39 -1.07 -8.27 -17.70
C ASP A 39 0.27 -7.69 -17.21
N LEU A 40 0.28 -6.45 -16.72
CA LEU A 40 1.47 -5.83 -16.13
C LEU A 40 1.97 -6.64 -14.93
N TYR A 41 1.09 -6.95 -13.97
CA TYR A 41 1.44 -7.74 -12.79
C TYR A 41 1.86 -9.18 -13.13
N ARG A 42 1.20 -9.82 -14.11
CA ARG A 42 1.60 -11.17 -14.56
C ARG A 42 2.95 -11.17 -15.29
N LYS A 43 3.21 -10.19 -16.16
CA LYS A 43 4.43 -10.16 -17.02
C LYS A 43 5.66 -9.57 -16.32
N VAL A 44 5.49 -8.49 -15.56
CA VAL A 44 6.61 -7.77 -14.93
C VAL A 44 7.00 -8.42 -13.62
N ASP A 45 6.00 -8.81 -12.82
CA ASP A 45 6.24 -9.31 -11.47
C ASP A 45 6.12 -10.83 -11.36
N GLY A 46 5.60 -11.51 -12.39
CA GLY A 46 5.35 -12.96 -12.33
C GLY A 46 4.31 -13.34 -11.28
N LEU A 47 3.45 -12.39 -10.88
CA LEU A 47 2.48 -12.55 -9.81
C LEU A 47 1.17 -13.13 -10.38
N GLU A 48 0.78 -14.30 -9.89
CA GLU A 48 -0.55 -14.87 -10.18
C GLU A 48 -1.59 -14.48 -9.13
N HIS A 49 -1.14 -14.34 -7.87
CA HIS A 49 -1.98 -14.09 -6.72
C HIS A 49 -1.44 -12.95 -5.86
N PHE A 50 -2.33 -12.16 -5.29
CA PHE A 50 -1.98 -11.11 -4.34
C PHE A 50 -1.65 -11.68 -2.96
N SER A 51 -0.72 -11.01 -2.27
CA SER A 51 -0.44 -11.26 -0.85
C SER A 51 -1.71 -11.09 0.01
N PRO A 52 -1.88 -11.83 1.13
CA PRO A 52 -3.04 -11.68 2.01
C PRO A 52 -3.27 -10.23 2.46
N MET A 53 -2.20 -9.46 2.65
CA MET A 53 -2.29 -8.05 3.01
C MET A 53 -2.90 -7.20 1.89
N VAL A 54 -2.46 -7.41 0.65
CA VAL A 54 -3.01 -6.73 -0.53
C VAL A 54 -4.48 -7.13 -0.72
N THR A 55 -4.78 -8.43 -0.59
CA THR A 55 -6.15 -8.96 -0.68
C THR A 55 -7.08 -8.32 0.35
N GLN A 56 -6.64 -8.18 1.60
CA GLN A 56 -7.45 -7.56 2.65
C GLN A 56 -7.74 -6.06 2.40
N CYS A 57 -6.81 -5.34 1.75
CA CYS A 57 -6.98 -3.92 1.45
C CYS A 57 -7.61 -3.67 0.06
N PHE A 58 -7.71 -4.68 -0.79
CA PHE A 58 -8.08 -4.52 -2.20
C PHE A 58 -9.45 -3.87 -2.38
N ASP A 59 -10.48 -4.39 -1.70
CA ASP A 59 -11.84 -3.90 -1.88
C ASP A 59 -11.98 -2.45 -1.42
N THR A 60 -11.24 -2.05 -0.37
CA THR A 60 -11.21 -0.64 0.08
C THR A 60 -10.51 0.26 -0.94
N LEU A 61 -9.42 -0.19 -1.58
CA LEU A 61 -8.68 0.64 -2.55
C LEU A 61 -9.40 0.78 -3.90
N ILE A 62 -10.08 -0.27 -4.35
CA ILE A 62 -10.77 -0.27 -5.64
C ILE A 62 -12.19 0.29 -5.53
N ASN A 63 -12.93 -0.08 -4.48
CA ASN A 63 -14.35 0.28 -4.38
C ASN A 63 -14.61 1.53 -3.51
N SER A 64 -13.71 1.86 -2.56
CA SER A 64 -13.86 3.04 -1.69
C SER A 64 -12.98 4.20 -2.14
N ARG A 65 -13.41 5.41 -1.80
CA ARG A 65 -12.68 6.68 -2.05
C ARG A 65 -12.18 7.33 -0.77
N GLU A 66 -12.27 6.62 0.35
CA GLU A 66 -11.83 7.13 1.63
C GLU A 66 -10.30 7.17 1.72
N SER A 67 -9.78 8.06 2.58
CA SER A 67 -8.35 8.08 2.86
C SER A 67 -7.96 6.83 3.65
N VAL A 68 -7.07 6.02 3.08
CA VAL A 68 -6.62 4.76 3.70
C VAL A 68 -5.20 4.92 4.24
N PHE A 69 -4.98 4.46 5.46
CA PHE A 69 -3.65 4.28 6.03
C PHE A 69 -3.28 2.81 6.03
N ILE A 70 -2.12 2.47 5.46
CA ILE A 70 -1.62 1.10 5.41
C ILE A 70 -0.21 1.03 5.97
N GLY A 71 -0.06 0.34 7.11
CA GLY A 71 1.22 0.03 7.72
C GLY A 71 1.73 -1.34 7.25
N ALA A 72 2.69 -1.35 6.32
CA ALA A 72 3.37 -2.57 5.88
C ALA A 72 4.80 -2.63 6.43
N PRO A 73 5.33 -3.81 6.78
CA PRO A 73 6.74 -3.97 7.11
C PRO A 73 7.63 -3.64 5.90
N ASN A 74 8.89 -3.27 6.15
CA ASN A 74 9.85 -2.96 5.10
C ASN A 74 10.32 -4.25 4.38
N GLY A 75 10.51 -4.17 3.06
CA GLY A 75 11.20 -5.20 2.27
C GLY A 75 10.32 -6.04 1.34
N GLY A 76 9.01 -5.79 1.28
CA GLY A 76 8.12 -6.46 0.34
C GLY A 76 7.52 -5.54 -0.73
N ASP A 77 7.06 -6.15 -1.82
CA ASP A 77 6.41 -5.48 -2.95
C ASP A 77 4.99 -5.02 -2.64
N GLU A 78 4.41 -5.43 -1.50
CA GLU A 78 3.01 -5.15 -1.16
C GLU A 78 2.76 -3.63 -1.10
N ARG A 79 3.69 -2.85 -0.52
CA ARG A 79 3.56 -1.39 -0.45
C ARG A 79 3.50 -0.75 -1.83
N ARG A 80 4.28 -1.28 -2.78
CA ARG A 80 4.28 -0.80 -4.17
C ARG A 80 2.95 -1.13 -4.83
N ILE A 81 2.53 -2.39 -4.75
CA ILE A 81 1.30 -2.89 -5.37
C ILE A 81 0.08 -2.13 -4.83
N LEU A 82 0.00 -1.89 -3.51
CA LEU A 82 -1.08 -1.12 -2.90
C LEU A 82 -1.17 0.32 -3.43
N ALA A 83 -0.02 0.98 -3.60
CA ALA A 83 0.03 2.32 -4.16
C ALA A 83 -0.37 2.34 -5.64
N GLU A 84 0.08 1.35 -6.42
CA GLU A 84 -0.29 1.21 -7.84
C GLU A 84 -1.78 0.90 -8.02
N LEU A 85 -2.36 0.04 -7.19
CA LEU A 85 -3.80 -0.25 -7.20
C LEU A 85 -4.64 1.02 -6.96
N ALA A 86 -4.23 1.87 -6.02
CA ALA A 86 -4.91 3.16 -5.78
C ALA A 86 -4.83 4.09 -7.01
N ILE A 87 -3.69 4.09 -7.70
CA ILE A 87 -3.48 4.86 -8.93
C ILE A 87 -4.36 4.32 -10.07
N PHE A 88 -4.41 2.99 -10.26
CA PHE A 88 -5.24 2.36 -11.28
C PHE A 88 -6.74 2.56 -11.03
N SER A 89 -7.16 2.55 -9.76
CA SER A 89 -8.53 2.88 -9.37
C SER A 89 -8.94 4.28 -9.84
N GLU A 90 -8.04 5.26 -9.73
CA GLU A 90 -8.28 6.63 -10.18
C GLU A 90 -8.25 6.76 -11.71
N PHE A 91 -7.39 6.00 -12.41
CA PHE A 91 -7.37 5.99 -13.88
C PHE A 91 -8.64 5.42 -14.52
N ASN A 92 -9.34 4.51 -13.83
CA ASN A 92 -10.61 3.97 -14.30
C ASN A 92 -11.78 4.98 -14.21
N GLN A 93 -11.56 6.19 -13.67
CA GLN A 93 -12.61 7.20 -13.54
C GLN A 93 -12.65 8.13 -14.76
N ASP A 94 -13.87 8.54 -15.15
CA ASP A 94 -14.10 9.44 -16.29
C ASP A 94 -13.53 10.85 -16.09
N ASN A 95 -13.36 11.31 -14.83
CA ASN A 95 -12.82 12.62 -14.48
C ASN A 95 -11.46 12.50 -13.81
N PHE A 96 -10.46 12.10 -14.61
CA PHE A 96 -9.10 11.88 -14.13
C PHE A 96 -8.44 13.18 -13.59
N GLY A 97 -8.04 13.15 -12.32
CA GLY A 97 -7.29 14.20 -11.65
C GLY A 97 -5.77 14.08 -11.81
N LYS A 98 -5.00 14.87 -11.05
CA LYS A 98 -3.55 14.72 -10.97
C LYS A 98 -3.19 13.86 -9.76
N ILE A 99 -2.33 12.87 -9.97
CA ILE A 99 -1.81 12.00 -8.92
C ILE A 99 -0.41 12.47 -8.52
N VAL A 100 -0.15 12.55 -7.21
CA VAL A 100 1.16 12.93 -6.66
C VAL A 100 1.66 11.85 -5.73
N TYR A 101 2.81 11.25 -6.08
CA TYR A 101 3.53 10.32 -5.21
C TYR A 101 4.61 11.06 -4.43
N VAL A 102 4.65 10.86 -3.11
CA VAL A 102 5.62 11.50 -2.21
C VAL A 102 6.32 10.42 -1.39
N SER A 103 7.65 10.50 -1.31
CA SER A 103 8.48 9.71 -0.41
C SER A 103 9.42 10.64 0.36
N ALA A 104 9.75 10.26 1.60
CA ALA A 104 10.74 10.98 2.41
C ALA A 104 12.17 10.86 1.86
N GLU A 105 12.46 9.73 1.19
CA GLU A 105 13.78 9.46 0.61
C GLU A 105 13.78 9.74 -0.90
N PRO A 106 14.67 10.60 -1.42
CA PRO A 106 14.68 11.00 -2.82
C PRO A 106 15.09 9.86 -3.77
N ASP A 107 15.96 8.95 -3.32
CA ASP A 107 16.39 7.82 -4.15
C ASP A 107 15.25 6.82 -4.38
N LEU A 108 14.35 6.66 -3.40
CA LEU A 108 13.13 5.85 -3.59
C LEU A 108 12.21 6.47 -4.65
N CYS A 109 12.06 7.80 -4.67
CA CYS A 109 11.32 8.51 -5.73
C CYS A 109 11.94 8.27 -7.11
N ARG A 110 13.27 8.33 -7.23
CA ARG A 110 13.97 8.10 -8.52
C ARG A 110 13.83 6.67 -9.00
N CYS A 111 14.00 5.70 -8.11
CA CYS A 111 13.77 4.28 -8.42
C CYS A 111 12.34 4.03 -8.86
N ARG A 112 11.36 4.63 -8.16
CA ARG A 112 9.93 4.53 -8.51
C ARG A 112 9.62 5.15 -9.87
N LEU A 113 10.13 6.35 -10.13
CA LEU A 113 9.97 7.03 -11.42
C LEU A 113 10.54 6.20 -12.57
N LYS A 114 11.74 5.63 -12.39
CA LYS A 114 12.36 4.75 -13.39
C LYS A 114 11.47 3.53 -13.66
N ASN A 115 10.93 2.90 -12.63
CA ASN A 115 10.07 1.73 -12.75
C ASN A 115 8.73 2.04 -13.44
N TRP A 116 8.11 3.19 -13.17
CA TRP A 116 6.83 3.58 -13.80
C TRP A 116 6.96 4.20 -15.20
N THR A 117 8.18 4.58 -15.63
CA THR A 117 8.43 5.12 -16.97
C THR A 117 8.79 4.04 -17.99
N GLN A 118 9.09 2.81 -17.53
CA GLN A 118 9.38 1.66 -18.40
C GLN A 118 8.11 1.09 -19.00
#